data_AF-A0A1A8HFN0-F1
#
_entry.id   AF-A0A1A8HFN0-F1
#
_cell.length_a   1.000
_cell.length_b   1.000
_cell.length_c   1.000
_cell.angle_alpha   90.00
_cell.angle_beta   90.00
_cell.angle_gamma   90.00
#
_symmetry.space_group_name_H-M   'P 1'
#
loop_
_entity.id
_entity.type
_entity.pdbx_description
1 polymer ?
#
loop_
_entity_poly.entity_id
_entity_poly.type
_entity_poly.pdbx_seq_one_letter_code
_entity_poly.pdbx_strand_id
1 'polypeptide(L)'
;KPTSPNRAEVQQELYPGSRTASHQQRERPYNPLPSSSCPGERAQYRICNSDACPPPSKPIRAVQCSYYNNQPFMGRLYQWEPFNEVPEEQHCELNCRAEGFRFYVRQLDRVIDGTPCGQNQTFLCVAGKCASLGCDEYLGSGKAVDRCGVCGGDNTTCRLVSGDYKHSLSKIGYHRIVEIPEGARKINVTEMMKSRNYLALRSRSGGSIINGNWAVDRPGKYEGGGTVFTYRRPNEISSTAGESFLAEGPTNEILDVYMIFQQPNPGVHYEYIIPSEKPVPPQHPDHRPEETAGHDGHEQQEN
;
A
#
# COMPACT_ATOMS: atom_id res chain seq x y z
N LYS A 1 -6.93 -22.98 -34.35
CA LYS A 1 -7.41 -21.68 -33.82
C LYS A 1 -8.67 -21.94 -32.99
N PRO A 2 -8.58 -22.08 -31.66
CA PRO A 2 -9.73 -21.97 -30.78
C PRO A 2 -9.76 -20.58 -30.14
N THR A 3 -10.95 -19.99 -30.11
CA THR A 3 -11.32 -18.71 -29.51
C THR A 3 -11.27 -18.78 -27.98
N SER A 4 -10.60 -17.79 -27.37
CA SER A 4 -10.35 -17.68 -25.92
C SER A 4 -11.52 -16.98 -25.20
N PRO A 5 -11.92 -17.41 -24.00
CA PRO A 5 -12.65 -16.55 -23.07
C PRO A 5 -11.65 -15.57 -22.42
N ASN A 6 -12.15 -14.38 -22.09
CA ASN A 6 -11.43 -13.16 -21.71
C ASN A 6 -10.18 -13.37 -20.83
N ARG A 7 -9.07 -12.81 -21.30
CA ARG A 7 -7.77 -12.75 -20.64
C ARG A 7 -7.52 -11.32 -20.17
N ALA A 8 -6.95 -11.13 -18.98
CA ALA A 8 -6.34 -9.86 -18.62
C ALA A 8 -5.16 -9.64 -19.58
N GLU A 9 -5.29 -8.65 -20.45
CA GLU A 9 -4.23 -8.23 -21.35
C GLU A 9 -3.56 -6.99 -20.74
N VAL A 10 -2.33 -6.68 -21.15
CA VAL A 10 -1.70 -5.40 -20.81
C VAL A 10 -1.68 -4.60 -22.09
N GLN A 11 -2.35 -3.46 -22.10
CA GLN A 11 -2.44 -2.63 -23.29
C GLN A 11 -1.23 -1.70 -23.34
N GLN A 12 -0.47 -1.79 -24.41
CA GLN A 12 0.62 -0.88 -24.73
C GLN A 12 0.04 0.28 -25.54
N GLU A 13 0.06 1.50 -25.00
CA GLU A 13 -0.21 2.69 -25.81
C GLU A 13 1.04 3.02 -26.63
N LEU A 14 1.00 2.64 -27.91
CA LEU A 14 2.01 3.01 -28.90
C LEU A 14 1.62 4.35 -29.55
N TYR A 15 2.44 5.37 -29.34
CA TYR A 15 2.35 6.61 -30.12
C TYR A 15 2.71 6.32 -31.59
N PRO A 16 2.00 6.90 -32.57
CA PRO A 16 2.15 6.56 -33.98
C PRO A 16 3.49 7.06 -34.53
N GLY A 17 4.52 6.21 -34.47
CA GLY A 17 5.84 6.50 -35.03
C GLY A 17 6.50 5.35 -35.80
N SER A 18 5.87 4.18 -35.89
CA SER A 18 6.49 3.01 -36.53
C SER A 18 5.60 2.43 -37.63
N ARG A 19 5.74 2.97 -38.84
CA ARG A 19 5.30 2.29 -40.07
C ARG A 19 6.52 1.75 -40.78
N THR A 20 6.55 0.43 -40.95
CA THR A 20 7.40 -0.27 -41.90
C THR A 20 7.01 0.16 -43.32
N ALA A 21 7.95 0.81 -44.02
CA ALA A 21 7.78 1.20 -45.41
C ALA A 21 8.50 0.21 -46.32
N SER A 22 7.74 -0.52 -47.13
CA SER A 22 8.21 -1.20 -48.33
C SER A 22 8.60 -0.17 -49.40
N HIS A 23 9.64 -0.49 -50.15
CA HIS A 23 10.33 0.34 -51.15
C HIS A 23 9.44 1.21 -52.06
N GLN A 24 9.73 2.51 -52.07
CA GLN A 24 9.99 3.29 -53.30
C GLN A 24 10.72 4.59 -52.91
N GLN A 25 12.00 4.69 -53.30
CA GLN A 25 12.83 5.88 -53.10
C GLN A 25 12.25 7.07 -53.87
N ARG A 26 11.78 8.08 -53.14
CA ARG A 26 11.86 9.48 -53.56
C ARG A 26 12.67 10.21 -52.51
N GLU A 27 13.92 10.49 -52.86
CA GLU A 27 14.85 11.24 -52.02
C GLU A 27 14.26 12.62 -51.72
N ARG A 28 13.87 12.84 -50.46
CA ARG A 28 13.77 14.19 -49.91
C ARG A 28 15.17 14.63 -49.49
N PRO A 29 15.55 15.90 -49.69
CA PRO A 29 16.87 16.40 -49.29
C PRO A 29 17.06 16.18 -47.79
N TYR A 30 18.06 15.37 -47.46
CA TYR A 30 18.40 14.99 -46.10
C TYR A 30 19.06 16.20 -45.41
N ASN A 31 18.34 16.84 -44.49
CA ASN A 31 18.98 17.62 -43.45
C ASN A 31 18.86 16.78 -42.17
N PRO A 32 19.95 16.18 -41.64
CA PRO A 32 19.86 15.40 -40.43
C PRO A 32 19.53 16.35 -39.28
N LEU A 33 18.27 16.35 -38.85
CA LEU A 33 17.96 16.83 -37.50
C LEU A 33 18.86 16.05 -36.54
N PRO A 34 19.52 16.73 -35.57
CA PRO A 34 20.30 16.04 -34.56
C PRO A 34 19.44 14.94 -33.96
N SER A 35 20.01 13.78 -33.68
CA SER A 35 19.34 12.62 -33.09
C SER A 35 18.85 12.96 -31.68
N SER A 36 17.79 13.77 -31.59
CA SER A 36 17.13 14.13 -30.35
C SER A 36 16.27 12.93 -29.99
N SER A 37 16.79 12.07 -29.10
CA SER A 37 15.94 11.11 -28.41
C SER A 37 14.88 11.90 -27.66
N CYS A 38 13.60 11.53 -27.82
CA CYS A 38 12.56 12.08 -26.97
C CYS A 38 12.92 11.78 -25.50
N PRO A 39 12.88 12.79 -24.61
CA PRO A 39 13.04 12.56 -23.18
C PRO A 39 11.82 11.79 -22.64
N GLY A 40 12.04 10.89 -21.69
CA GLY A 40 10.99 10.11 -21.03
C GLY A 40 10.99 8.61 -21.37
N GLU A 41 10.03 7.89 -20.79
CA GLU A 41 9.85 6.46 -21.04
C GLU A 41 9.28 6.19 -22.44
N ARG A 42 9.76 5.11 -23.07
CA ARG A 42 9.38 4.75 -24.45
C ARG A 42 8.00 4.09 -24.54
N ALA A 43 7.48 3.59 -23.44
CA ALA A 43 6.19 2.91 -23.36
C ALA A 43 5.62 3.05 -21.94
N GLN A 44 4.30 3.16 -21.87
CA GLN A 44 3.55 3.12 -20.61
C GLN A 44 2.57 1.95 -20.66
N TYR A 45 2.32 1.36 -19.50
CA TYR A 45 1.52 0.15 -19.39
C TYR A 45 0.44 0.34 -18.33
N ARG A 46 -0.79 -0.07 -18.66
CA ARG A 46 -1.93 -0.06 -17.74
C ARG A 46 -2.54 -1.45 -17.66
N ILE A 47 -3.15 -1.75 -16.52
CA ILE A 47 -3.95 -2.97 -16.35
C ILE A 47 -5.25 -2.78 -17.13
N CYS A 48 -5.64 -3.78 -17.94
CA CYS A 48 -6.98 -3.82 -18.53
C CYS A 48 -7.68 -5.14 -18.18
N ASN A 49 -9.01 -5.18 -18.37
CA ASN A 49 -9.88 -6.29 -17.96
C ASN A 49 -9.71 -6.64 -16.46
N SER A 50 -9.97 -5.67 -15.58
CA SER A 50 -9.82 -5.79 -14.13
C SER A 50 -10.87 -6.67 -13.45
N ASP A 51 -11.88 -7.13 -14.21
CA ASP A 51 -12.90 -8.03 -13.69
C ASP A 51 -12.26 -9.34 -13.25
N ALA A 52 -12.59 -9.78 -12.04
CA ALA A 52 -12.04 -11.01 -11.50
C ALA A 52 -12.43 -12.20 -12.40
N CYS A 53 -11.43 -12.89 -12.94
CA CYS A 53 -11.65 -14.18 -13.57
C CYS A 53 -12.29 -15.13 -12.55
N PRO A 54 -13.21 -16.03 -12.97
CA PRO A 54 -13.64 -17.15 -12.14
C PRO A 54 -12.41 -17.81 -11.50
N PRO A 55 -12.43 -18.14 -10.19
CA PRO A 55 -11.25 -18.61 -9.48
C PRO A 55 -10.55 -19.70 -10.30
N PRO A 56 -9.35 -19.43 -10.83
CA PRO A 56 -8.71 -20.41 -11.67
C PRO A 56 -8.33 -21.59 -10.78
N SER A 57 -8.49 -22.82 -11.28
CA SER A 57 -8.04 -24.01 -10.56
C SER A 57 -6.54 -24.01 -10.29
N LYS A 58 -5.77 -23.19 -11.04
CA LYS A 58 -4.33 -23.03 -10.93
C LYS A 58 -3.89 -21.58 -11.23
N PRO A 59 -2.84 -21.05 -10.56
CA PRO A 59 -2.25 -19.75 -10.92
C PRO A 59 -1.82 -19.68 -12.38
N ILE A 60 -1.90 -18.50 -13.01
CA ILE A 60 -1.59 -18.31 -14.44
C ILE A 60 -0.16 -18.72 -14.83
N ARG A 61 0.80 -18.58 -13.91
CA ARG A 61 2.18 -19.05 -14.13
C ARG A 61 2.27 -20.58 -14.19
N ALA A 62 1.48 -21.29 -13.38
CA ALA A 62 1.37 -22.75 -13.43
C ALA A 62 0.71 -23.23 -14.73
N VAL A 63 -0.31 -22.50 -15.21
CA VAL A 63 -0.92 -22.76 -16.51
C VAL A 63 0.11 -22.63 -17.63
N GLN A 64 0.96 -21.60 -17.59
CA GLN A 64 2.04 -21.40 -18.56
C GLN A 64 3.08 -22.54 -18.53
N CYS A 65 3.51 -23.01 -17.35
CA CYS A 65 4.40 -24.19 -17.27
C CYS A 65 3.72 -25.46 -17.82
N SER A 66 2.43 -25.66 -17.51
CA SER A 66 1.69 -26.87 -17.92
C SER A 66 1.55 -27.06 -19.43
N TYR A 67 1.68 -25.97 -20.21
CA TYR A 67 1.72 -26.03 -21.67
C TYR A 67 2.84 -26.96 -22.19
N TYR A 68 3.93 -27.08 -21.43
CA TYR A 68 5.09 -27.89 -21.78
C TYR A 68 4.99 -29.35 -21.29
N ASN A 69 3.92 -29.74 -20.60
CA ASN A 69 3.78 -31.11 -20.07
C ASN A 69 3.70 -32.17 -21.18
N ASN A 70 3.21 -31.79 -22.36
CA ASN A 70 3.09 -32.66 -23.53
C ASN A 70 4.28 -32.51 -24.50
N GLN A 71 5.33 -31.78 -24.11
CA GLN A 71 6.52 -31.58 -24.93
C GLN A 71 7.72 -32.30 -24.30
N PRO A 72 8.44 -33.15 -25.05
CA PRO A 72 9.57 -33.88 -24.50
C PRO A 72 10.76 -32.95 -24.24
N PHE A 73 11.28 -32.98 -23.02
CA PHE A 73 12.55 -32.38 -22.65
C PHE A 73 13.61 -33.48 -22.51
N MET A 74 14.68 -33.40 -23.31
CA MET A 74 15.70 -34.46 -23.38
C MET A 74 15.12 -35.86 -23.61
N GLY A 75 14.08 -35.96 -24.45
CA GLY A 75 13.44 -37.23 -24.82
C GLY A 75 12.46 -37.81 -23.78
N ARG A 76 12.13 -37.08 -22.71
CA ARG A 76 11.15 -37.50 -21.70
C ARG A 76 10.09 -36.43 -21.46
N LEU A 77 8.89 -36.86 -21.08
CA LEU A 77 7.81 -35.97 -20.67
C LEU A 77 7.90 -35.74 -19.16
N TYR A 78 7.62 -34.51 -18.74
CA TYR A 78 7.60 -34.09 -17.35
C TYR A 78 6.32 -33.32 -17.05
N GLN A 79 5.86 -33.39 -15.81
CA GLN A 79 4.89 -32.41 -15.30
C GLN A 79 5.67 -31.21 -14.77
N TRP A 80 5.35 -30.02 -15.26
CA TRP A 80 6.07 -28.79 -14.95
C TRP A 80 5.28 -27.92 -13.97
N GLU A 81 5.95 -27.45 -12.92
CA GLU A 81 5.44 -26.49 -11.95
C GLU A 81 6.28 -25.19 -11.95
N PRO A 82 5.73 -24.04 -11.57
CA PRO A 82 6.50 -22.78 -11.51
C PRO A 82 7.66 -22.86 -10.53
N PHE A 83 8.82 -22.36 -10.96
CA PHE A 83 9.98 -22.15 -10.11
C PHE A 83 10.25 -20.66 -9.93
N ASN A 84 10.01 -20.14 -8.72
CA ASN A 84 10.10 -18.71 -8.41
C ASN A 84 11.32 -18.37 -7.54
N GLU A 85 12.08 -19.36 -7.07
CA GLU A 85 13.33 -19.17 -6.30
C GLU A 85 14.49 -18.81 -7.24
N VAL A 86 14.33 -17.70 -7.97
CA VAL A 86 15.29 -17.17 -8.94
C VAL A 86 15.67 -15.73 -8.56
N PRO A 87 16.79 -15.19 -9.09
CA PRO A 87 17.12 -13.78 -8.93
C PRO A 87 15.99 -12.85 -9.41
N GLU A 88 15.89 -11.65 -8.86
CA GLU A 88 14.79 -10.72 -9.13
C GLU A 88 14.65 -10.37 -10.62
N GLU A 89 15.77 -10.30 -11.33
CA GLU A 89 15.81 -9.99 -12.76
C GLU A 89 15.14 -11.10 -13.60
N GLN A 90 15.03 -12.31 -13.06
CA GLN A 90 14.47 -13.49 -13.72
C GLN A 90 13.03 -13.79 -13.26
N HIS A 91 12.46 -13.00 -12.35
CA HIS A 91 11.08 -13.21 -11.89
C HIS A 91 10.05 -13.14 -13.01
N CYS A 92 10.36 -12.49 -14.14
CA CYS A 92 9.48 -12.42 -15.31
C CYS A 92 9.89 -13.32 -16.48
N GLU A 93 10.88 -14.19 -16.29
CA GLU A 93 11.14 -15.33 -17.16
C GLU A 93 10.24 -16.51 -16.76
N LEU A 94 9.94 -17.44 -17.69
CA LEU A 94 9.16 -18.63 -17.36
C LEU A 94 10.08 -19.77 -16.93
N ASN A 95 10.47 -19.75 -15.66
CA ASN A 95 11.23 -20.84 -15.03
C ASN A 95 10.28 -21.92 -14.48
N CYS A 96 10.46 -23.17 -14.92
CA CYS A 96 9.62 -24.29 -14.52
C CYS A 96 10.47 -25.45 -13.97
N ARG A 97 10.11 -25.97 -12.80
CA ARG A 97 10.70 -27.16 -12.18
C ARG A 97 9.91 -28.40 -12.61
N ALA A 98 10.62 -29.50 -12.87
CA ALA A 98 9.95 -30.78 -13.09
C ALA A 98 9.49 -31.35 -11.75
N GLU A 99 8.19 -31.67 -11.63
CA GLU A 99 7.59 -32.20 -10.41
C GLU A 99 8.31 -33.50 -9.98
N GLY A 100 8.73 -33.57 -8.71
CA GLY A 100 9.50 -34.68 -8.17
C GLY A 100 11.01 -34.65 -8.47
N PHE A 101 11.50 -33.63 -9.17
CA PHE A 101 12.92 -33.44 -9.47
C PHE A 101 13.45 -32.12 -8.92
N ARG A 102 14.78 -32.02 -8.80
CA ARG A 102 15.47 -30.83 -8.27
C ARG A 102 15.96 -29.86 -9.35
N PHE A 103 15.77 -30.17 -10.62
CA PHE A 103 16.18 -29.31 -11.72
C PHE A 103 14.99 -28.47 -12.22
N TYR A 104 15.31 -27.26 -12.67
CA TYR A 104 14.37 -26.38 -13.36
C TYR A 104 14.97 -25.96 -14.70
N VAL A 105 14.10 -25.50 -15.59
CA VAL A 105 14.46 -25.05 -16.94
C VAL A 105 13.73 -23.76 -17.23
N ARG A 106 14.42 -22.84 -17.91
CA ARG A 106 13.79 -21.66 -18.50
C ARG A 106 13.07 -22.07 -19.79
N GLN A 107 11.74 -22.08 -19.76
CA GLN A 107 10.89 -22.44 -20.91
C GLN A 107 10.69 -21.27 -21.87
N LEU A 108 10.63 -20.04 -21.35
CA LEU A 108 10.52 -18.78 -22.12
C LEU A 108 11.30 -17.66 -21.45
N ASP A 109 11.81 -16.73 -22.25
CA ASP A 109 12.50 -15.52 -21.78
C ASP A 109 11.54 -14.50 -21.12
N ARG A 110 10.23 -14.64 -21.36
CA ARG A 110 9.21 -13.76 -20.77
C ARG A 110 7.91 -14.52 -20.55
N VAL A 111 7.37 -14.40 -19.34
CA VAL A 111 5.99 -14.79 -19.04
C VAL A 111 5.00 -13.84 -19.69
N ILE A 112 3.76 -14.27 -19.85
CA ILE A 112 2.72 -13.42 -20.43
C ILE A 112 2.46 -12.23 -19.50
N ASP A 113 2.31 -11.05 -20.08
CA ASP A 113 2.07 -9.83 -19.30
C ASP A 113 0.84 -9.97 -18.40
N GLY A 114 0.92 -9.35 -17.23
CA GLY A 114 -0.07 -9.51 -16.16
C GLY A 114 0.12 -10.78 -15.33
N THR A 115 1.13 -11.61 -15.62
CA THR A 115 1.53 -12.70 -14.70
C THR A 115 2.09 -12.11 -13.41
N PRO A 116 1.60 -12.49 -12.22
CA PRO A 116 2.13 -11.98 -10.97
C PRO A 116 3.59 -12.37 -10.72
N CYS A 117 4.33 -11.47 -10.08
CA CYS A 117 5.73 -11.62 -9.69
C CYS A 117 6.00 -10.95 -8.33
N GLY A 118 7.22 -11.13 -7.81
CA GLY A 118 7.64 -10.57 -6.52
C GLY A 118 7.07 -11.31 -5.30
N GLN A 119 7.44 -10.81 -4.12
CA GLN A 119 6.95 -11.37 -2.86
C GLN A 119 5.44 -11.12 -2.73
N ASN A 120 4.69 -12.13 -2.29
CA ASN A 120 3.23 -12.07 -2.14
C ASN A 120 2.42 -11.80 -3.43
N GLN A 121 3.03 -11.92 -4.62
CA GLN A 121 2.34 -11.77 -5.91
C GLN A 121 1.68 -10.39 -6.13
N THR A 122 2.22 -9.33 -5.50
CA THR A 122 1.68 -7.96 -5.57
C THR A 122 2.16 -7.17 -6.80
N PHE A 123 3.19 -7.65 -7.49
CA PHE A 123 3.75 -7.03 -8.68
C PHE A 123 3.34 -7.82 -9.93
N LEU A 124 3.40 -7.20 -11.10
CA LEU A 124 3.04 -7.83 -12.38
C LEU A 124 4.20 -7.78 -13.36
N CYS A 125 4.35 -8.84 -14.13
CA CYS A 125 5.28 -8.86 -15.25
C CYS A 125 4.74 -8.06 -16.42
N VAL A 126 5.56 -7.15 -16.95
CA VAL A 126 5.28 -6.39 -18.17
C VAL A 126 6.58 -6.15 -18.92
N ALA A 127 6.60 -6.41 -20.23
CA ALA A 127 7.81 -6.27 -21.05
C ALA A 127 9.04 -7.03 -20.50
N GLY A 128 8.82 -8.14 -19.78
CA GLY A 128 9.89 -8.95 -19.17
C GLY A 128 10.44 -8.39 -17.86
N LYS A 129 9.84 -7.32 -17.31
CA LYS A 129 10.23 -6.73 -16.03
C LYS A 129 9.12 -6.87 -15.01
N CYS A 130 9.49 -7.07 -13.75
CA CYS A 130 8.54 -7.09 -12.64
C CYS A 130 8.27 -5.65 -12.19
N ALA A 131 7.03 -5.18 -12.30
CA ALA A 131 6.64 -3.80 -12.07
C ALA A 131 5.47 -3.69 -11.09
N SER A 132 5.50 -2.68 -10.22
CA SER A 132 4.38 -2.34 -9.32
C SER A 132 3.37 -1.45 -10.03
N LEU A 133 2.11 -1.55 -9.60
CA LEU A 133 1.09 -0.60 -9.98
C LEU A 133 1.30 0.71 -9.22
N GLY A 134 1.54 1.80 -9.94
CA GLY A 134 1.56 3.14 -9.38
C GLY A 134 0.16 3.63 -9.03
N CYS A 135 0.09 4.65 -8.16
CA CYS A 135 -1.18 5.29 -7.82
C CYS A 135 -1.85 6.03 -9.00
N ASP A 136 -1.12 6.22 -10.10
CA ASP A 136 -1.59 6.82 -11.35
C ASP A 136 -2.06 5.76 -12.36
N GLU A 137 -2.26 4.52 -11.88
CA GLU A 137 -2.77 3.36 -12.62
C GLU A 137 -1.79 2.80 -13.68
N TYR A 138 -0.55 3.31 -13.72
CA TYR A 138 0.49 2.83 -14.62
C TYR A 138 1.43 1.85 -13.91
N LEU A 139 1.77 0.76 -14.59
CA LEU A 139 2.77 -0.20 -14.12
C LEU A 139 4.17 0.38 -14.32
N GLY A 140 4.96 0.38 -13.23
CA GLY A 140 6.34 0.83 -13.24
C GLY A 140 6.53 2.34 -13.15
N SER A 141 5.47 3.13 -12.96
CA SER A 141 5.57 4.60 -12.87
C SER A 141 6.33 5.10 -11.63
N GLY A 142 6.48 4.23 -10.61
CA GLY A 142 7.12 4.57 -9.35
C GLY A 142 6.34 5.56 -8.49
N LYS A 143 5.14 6.01 -8.91
CA LYS A 143 4.35 6.97 -8.16
C LYS A 143 3.60 6.28 -7.02
N ALA A 144 3.79 6.80 -5.82
CA ALA A 144 3.04 6.41 -4.63
C ALA A 144 2.09 7.52 -4.20
N VAL A 145 1.03 7.15 -3.48
CA VAL A 145 0.16 8.10 -2.82
C VAL A 145 0.94 8.74 -1.67
N ASP A 146 0.96 10.06 -1.60
CA ASP A 146 1.58 10.80 -0.52
C ASP A 146 0.75 10.76 0.78
N ARG A 147 1.23 11.33 1.88
CA ARG A 147 0.50 11.31 3.16
C ARG A 147 -0.84 12.06 3.11
N CYS A 148 -1.01 12.94 2.12
CA CYS A 148 -2.21 13.73 1.90
C CYS A 148 -3.28 12.98 1.08
N GLY A 149 -2.94 11.81 0.53
CA GLY A 149 -3.82 11.07 -0.37
C GLY A 149 -3.68 11.49 -1.83
N VAL A 150 -2.63 12.24 -2.20
CA VAL A 150 -2.38 12.71 -3.56
C VAL A 150 -1.37 11.81 -4.26
N CYS A 151 -1.72 11.31 -5.44
CA CYS A 151 -0.81 10.46 -6.20
C CYS A 151 0.40 11.25 -6.73
N GLY A 152 1.61 10.82 -6.39
CA GLY A 152 2.84 11.55 -6.74
C GLY A 152 2.94 12.93 -6.08
N GLY A 153 2.20 13.13 -4.99
CA GLY A 153 2.24 14.37 -4.21
C GLY A 153 3.55 14.54 -3.44
N ASP A 154 3.78 15.78 -3.00
CA ASP A 154 4.99 16.21 -2.31
C ASP A 154 4.77 16.41 -0.79
N ASN A 155 3.64 15.92 -0.25
CA ASN A 155 3.25 16.04 1.16
C ASN A 155 2.91 17.47 1.64
N THR A 156 2.72 18.44 0.74
CA THR A 156 2.48 19.86 1.08
C THR A 156 1.01 20.27 1.13
N THR A 157 0.11 19.47 0.56
CA THR A 157 -1.33 19.80 0.40
C THR A 157 -2.18 19.48 1.63
N CYS A 158 -1.55 19.01 2.71
CA CYS A 158 -2.21 18.64 3.95
C CYS A 158 -1.34 18.95 5.17
N ARG A 159 -1.96 18.95 6.35
CA ARG A 159 -1.29 19.15 7.63
C ARG A 159 -1.65 18.05 8.62
N LEU A 160 -0.68 17.71 9.48
CA LEU A 160 -0.91 16.87 10.65
C LEU A 160 -1.61 17.68 11.73
N VAL A 161 -2.66 17.12 12.31
CA VAL A 161 -3.27 17.54 13.57
C VAL A 161 -2.97 16.45 14.57
N SER A 162 -2.35 16.82 15.70
CA SER A 162 -2.03 15.89 16.76
C SER A 162 -2.21 16.58 18.10
N GLY A 163 -2.58 15.81 19.13
CA GLY A 163 -2.75 16.33 20.48
C GLY A 163 -3.00 15.25 21.51
N ASP A 164 -2.99 15.67 22.77
CA ASP A 164 -3.20 14.83 23.93
C ASP A 164 -4.42 15.29 24.72
N TYR A 165 -5.35 14.38 25.01
CA TYR A 165 -6.47 14.62 25.91
C TYR A 165 -6.17 14.06 27.30
N LYS A 166 -5.83 14.94 28.25
CA LYS A 166 -5.51 14.60 29.65
C LYS A 166 -6.46 15.23 30.67
N HIS A 167 -7.61 15.75 30.22
CA HIS A 167 -8.55 16.43 31.10
C HIS A 167 -9.15 15.44 32.12
N SER A 168 -9.34 15.93 33.35
CA SER A 168 -10.00 15.18 34.40
C SER A 168 -11.51 15.14 34.17
N LEU A 169 -12.08 13.95 34.28
CA LEU A 169 -13.52 13.72 34.20
C LEU A 169 -14.02 13.27 35.58
N SER A 170 -15.24 13.66 35.94
CA SER A 170 -15.76 13.45 37.30
C SER A 170 -16.98 12.55 37.37
N LYS A 171 -17.61 12.23 36.24
CA LYS A 171 -18.85 11.43 36.18
C LYS A 171 -18.63 10.22 35.30
N ILE A 172 -19.04 9.04 35.76
CA ILE A 172 -19.04 7.83 34.95
C ILE A 172 -19.96 8.02 33.74
N GLY A 173 -19.50 7.61 32.55
CA GLY A 173 -20.29 7.66 31.31
C GLY A 173 -19.53 8.17 30.10
N TYR A 174 -20.25 8.50 29.03
CA TYR A 174 -19.69 8.95 27.77
C TYR A 174 -19.33 10.45 27.84
N HIS A 175 -18.07 10.77 27.59
CA HIS A 175 -17.59 12.15 27.46
C HIS A 175 -16.97 12.33 26.09
N ARG A 176 -17.40 13.35 25.34
CA ARG A 176 -16.79 13.69 24.05
C ARG A 176 -15.41 14.29 24.32
N ILE A 177 -14.36 13.73 23.71
CA ILE A 177 -12.97 14.12 23.94
C ILE A 177 -12.30 14.76 22.71
N VAL A 178 -12.64 14.32 21.50
CA VAL A 178 -12.04 14.80 20.24
C VAL A 178 -13.11 14.83 19.16
N GLU A 179 -13.04 15.85 18.30
CA GLU A 179 -13.79 15.91 17.04
C GLU A 179 -12.83 15.63 15.88
N ILE A 180 -13.20 14.69 15.01
CA ILE A 180 -12.48 14.37 13.78
C ILE A 180 -13.30 14.93 12.61
N PRO A 181 -12.79 15.90 11.85
CA PRO A 181 -13.53 16.54 10.77
C PRO A 181 -13.69 15.63 9.55
N GLU A 182 -14.54 16.05 8.61
CA GLU A 182 -14.61 15.47 7.26
C GLU A 182 -13.27 15.65 6.53
N GLY A 183 -12.91 14.68 5.68
CA GLY A 183 -11.66 14.68 4.91
C GLY A 183 -10.42 14.22 5.69
N ALA A 184 -10.57 13.84 6.97
CA ALA A 184 -9.48 13.37 7.81
C ALA A 184 -8.95 12.00 7.35
N ARG A 185 -7.63 11.88 7.24
CA ARG A 185 -6.88 10.68 6.82
C ARG A 185 -5.90 10.25 7.91
N LYS A 186 -5.42 9.01 7.83
CA LYS A 186 -4.41 8.46 8.76
C LYS A 186 -4.79 8.72 10.22
N ILE A 187 -6.04 8.46 10.55
CA ILE A 187 -6.60 8.68 11.88
C ILE A 187 -6.01 7.64 12.82
N ASN A 188 -5.50 8.09 13.95
CA ASN A 188 -5.02 7.25 15.03
C ASN A 188 -5.47 7.89 16.36
N VAL A 189 -6.26 7.14 17.13
CA VAL A 189 -6.63 7.52 18.49
C VAL A 189 -6.24 6.38 19.39
N THR A 190 -5.34 6.65 20.32
CA THR A 190 -4.72 5.64 21.18
C THR A 190 -4.71 6.13 22.62
N GLU A 191 -5.22 5.30 23.52
CA GLU A 191 -5.05 5.47 24.95
C GLU A 191 -3.57 5.26 25.32
N MET A 192 -2.98 6.22 26.03
CA MET A 192 -1.53 6.25 26.30
C MET A 192 -1.09 5.10 27.22
N MET A 193 -1.92 4.75 28.19
CA MET A 193 -1.70 3.63 29.09
C MET A 193 -3.04 2.95 29.31
N LYS A 194 -3.02 1.62 29.30
CA LYS A 194 -4.22 0.82 29.55
C LYS A 194 -4.96 1.26 30.82
N SER A 195 -6.27 1.45 30.70
CA SER A 195 -7.16 1.75 31.83
C SER A 195 -8.46 0.95 31.78
N ARG A 196 -9.38 1.22 32.73
CA ARG A 196 -10.77 0.74 32.70
C ARG A 196 -11.70 1.62 31.85
N ASN A 197 -11.17 2.68 31.25
CA ASN A 197 -11.90 3.48 30.28
C ASN A 197 -11.95 2.75 28.93
N TYR A 198 -12.90 3.14 28.10
CA TYR A 198 -13.02 2.64 26.73
C TYR A 198 -13.14 3.83 25.78
N LEU A 199 -12.58 3.70 24.58
CA LEU A 199 -12.73 4.66 23.51
C LEU A 199 -13.97 4.30 22.69
N ALA A 200 -14.83 5.26 22.42
CA ALA A 200 -15.99 5.08 21.57
C ALA A 200 -15.95 6.06 20.40
N LEU A 201 -16.49 5.65 19.26
CA LEU A 201 -16.53 6.46 18.05
C LEU A 201 -17.96 6.53 17.56
N ARG A 202 -18.42 7.74 17.29
CA ARG A 202 -19.79 7.98 16.83
C ARG A 202 -19.80 8.92 15.62
N SER A 203 -20.62 8.59 14.64
CA SER A 203 -20.92 9.49 13.53
C SER A 203 -21.80 10.66 14.01
N ARG A 204 -21.52 11.89 13.58
CA ARG A 204 -22.36 13.05 13.91
C ARG A 204 -23.70 12.99 13.19
N SER A 205 -23.77 12.38 12.00
CA SER A 205 -25.02 12.17 11.28
C SER A 205 -25.85 10.98 11.78
N GLY A 206 -25.30 10.12 12.66
CA GLY A 206 -26.03 8.93 13.12
C GLY A 206 -25.40 8.11 14.26
N GLY A 207 -25.37 6.79 14.03
CA GLY A 207 -25.13 5.75 15.04
C GLY A 207 -23.69 5.64 15.56
N SER A 208 -23.51 4.75 16.53
CA SER A 208 -22.16 4.42 17.06
C SER A 208 -21.44 3.49 16.09
N ILE A 209 -20.16 3.76 15.83
CA ILE A 209 -19.28 2.96 14.97
C ILE A 209 -18.48 1.97 15.83
N ILE A 210 -17.97 2.43 16.97
CA ILE A 210 -17.23 1.63 17.95
C ILE A 210 -17.77 1.92 19.35
N ASN A 211 -17.99 0.88 20.14
CA ASN A 211 -18.40 0.92 21.55
C ASN A 211 -19.64 1.79 21.78
N GLY A 212 -20.77 1.40 21.17
CA GLY A 212 -22.07 2.05 21.31
C GLY A 212 -23.00 1.39 22.33
N ASN A 213 -24.04 2.11 22.77
CA ASN A 213 -25.14 1.57 23.59
C ASN A 213 -24.69 0.84 24.87
N TRP A 214 -23.63 1.32 25.54
CA TRP A 214 -23.05 0.68 26.73
C TRP A 214 -22.51 -0.74 26.50
N ALA A 215 -22.32 -1.14 25.24
CA ALA A 215 -21.67 -2.39 24.87
C ALA A 215 -20.22 -2.14 24.43
N VAL A 216 -19.32 -3.05 24.80
CA VAL A 216 -17.94 -3.04 24.33
C VAL A 216 -17.80 -4.02 23.18
N ASP A 217 -17.37 -3.49 22.05
CA ASP A 217 -17.11 -4.21 20.82
C ASP A 217 -15.86 -5.10 20.92
N ARG A 218 -15.80 -6.14 20.09
CA ARG A 218 -14.60 -6.99 19.98
C ARG A 218 -13.55 -6.31 19.09
N PRO A 219 -12.25 -6.55 19.29
CA PRO A 219 -11.24 -6.08 18.34
C PRO A 219 -11.55 -6.57 16.92
N GLY A 220 -11.49 -5.67 15.93
CA GLY A 220 -11.98 -5.95 14.59
C GLY A 220 -11.99 -4.73 13.66
N LYS A 221 -12.64 -4.89 12.50
CA LYS A 221 -12.84 -3.83 11.51
C LYS A 221 -14.28 -3.35 11.56
N TYR A 222 -14.48 -2.04 11.60
CA TYR A 222 -15.77 -1.36 11.73
C TYR A 222 -15.91 -0.33 10.62
N GLU A 223 -16.98 -0.42 9.83
CA GLU A 223 -17.25 0.51 8.74
C GLU A 223 -18.07 1.70 9.26
N GLY A 224 -17.68 2.92 8.88
CA GLY A 224 -18.40 4.13 9.27
C GLY A 224 -17.66 5.41 8.86
N GLY A 225 -18.40 6.51 8.70
CA GLY A 225 -17.82 7.80 8.30
C GLY A 225 -17.04 7.78 6.99
N GLY A 226 -17.40 6.89 6.05
CA GLY A 226 -16.74 6.78 4.74
C GLY A 226 -15.44 5.98 4.72
N THR A 227 -15.04 5.37 5.84
CA THR A 227 -13.80 4.59 5.94
C THR A 227 -13.97 3.35 6.83
N VAL A 228 -12.88 2.60 7.01
CA VAL A 228 -12.85 1.39 7.86
C VAL A 228 -11.92 1.63 9.04
N PHE A 229 -12.46 1.55 10.24
CA PHE A 229 -11.73 1.65 11.49
C PHE A 229 -11.27 0.26 11.95
N THR A 230 -9.97 0.11 12.19
CA THR A 230 -9.41 -1.06 12.86
C THR A 230 -9.34 -0.78 14.35
N TYR A 231 -10.22 -1.41 15.12
CA TYR A 231 -10.29 -1.31 16.56
C TYR A 231 -9.44 -2.40 17.23
N ARG A 232 -8.57 -2.00 18.15
CA ARG A 232 -7.60 -2.89 18.82
C ARG A 232 -7.66 -2.71 20.33
N ARG A 233 -7.77 -3.84 21.02
CA ARG A 233 -7.56 -3.94 22.47
C ARG A 233 -6.48 -4.98 22.75
N PRO A 234 -5.24 -4.57 23.06
CA PRO A 234 -4.17 -5.48 23.44
C PRO A 234 -4.57 -6.38 24.62
N ASN A 235 -4.10 -7.62 24.62
CA ASN A 235 -4.47 -8.61 25.64
C ASN A 235 -3.98 -8.18 27.03
N GLU A 236 -4.81 -8.44 28.05
CA GLU A 236 -4.66 -7.87 29.37
C GLU A 236 -3.43 -8.38 30.15
N ILE A 237 -2.91 -9.56 29.79
CA ILE A 237 -1.85 -10.27 30.52
C ILE A 237 -0.45 -9.89 29.99
N SER A 238 -0.34 -9.52 28.71
CA SER A 238 0.96 -9.40 28.02
C SER A 238 1.32 -7.99 27.59
N SER A 239 0.46 -6.99 27.85
CA SER A 239 0.68 -5.62 27.37
C SER A 239 0.11 -4.56 28.29
N THR A 240 0.87 -3.48 28.46
CA THR A 240 0.43 -2.21 29.07
C THR A 240 -0.13 -1.23 28.05
N ALA A 241 -0.08 -1.56 26.76
CA ALA A 241 -0.59 -0.70 25.70
C ALA A 241 -2.10 -0.53 25.83
N GLY A 242 -2.54 0.72 25.67
CA GLY A 242 -3.94 1.08 25.74
C GLY A 242 -4.74 0.65 24.51
N GLU A 243 -6.05 0.88 24.61
CA GLU A 243 -6.99 0.70 23.52
C GLU A 243 -6.72 1.70 22.38
N SER A 244 -6.99 1.30 21.14
CA SER A 244 -6.84 2.18 19.98
C SER A 244 -7.83 1.89 18.87
N PHE A 245 -8.12 2.91 18.06
CA PHE A 245 -8.71 2.72 16.73
C PHE A 245 -7.96 3.53 15.69
N LEU A 246 -7.78 2.92 14.51
CA LEU A 246 -7.03 3.51 13.39
C LEU A 246 -7.84 3.44 12.10
N ALA A 247 -7.74 4.45 11.24
CA ALA A 247 -8.34 4.42 9.91
C ALA A 247 -7.47 5.13 8.87
N GLU A 248 -7.48 4.61 7.64
CA GLU A 248 -6.78 5.22 6.51
C GLU A 248 -7.47 6.52 6.04
N GLY A 249 -8.80 6.59 6.15
CA GLY A 249 -9.61 7.71 5.64
C GLY A 249 -9.76 7.70 4.11
N PRO A 250 -10.18 8.81 3.50
CA PRO A 250 -10.70 10.01 4.16
C PRO A 250 -12.05 9.77 4.83
N THR A 251 -12.37 10.54 5.87
CA THR A 251 -13.73 10.61 6.40
C THR A 251 -14.64 11.40 5.46
N ASN A 252 -15.92 11.05 5.37
CA ASN A 252 -16.93 11.77 4.58
C ASN A 252 -17.94 12.56 5.44
N GLU A 253 -17.71 12.61 6.75
CA GLU A 253 -18.50 13.36 7.72
C GLU A 253 -17.68 13.65 8.97
N ILE A 254 -18.23 14.44 9.90
CA ILE A 254 -17.65 14.69 11.21
C ILE A 254 -17.91 13.48 12.13
N LEU A 255 -16.86 13.03 12.81
CA LEU A 255 -16.93 11.95 13.79
C LEU A 255 -16.57 12.48 15.19
N ASP A 256 -17.34 12.06 16.18
CA ASP A 256 -17.11 12.41 17.57
C ASP A 256 -16.47 11.22 18.30
N VAL A 257 -15.30 11.46 18.89
CA VAL A 257 -14.61 10.51 19.76
C VAL A 257 -15.08 10.71 21.19
N TYR A 258 -15.47 9.62 21.82
CA TYR A 258 -15.90 9.58 23.21
C TYR A 258 -14.96 8.72 24.05
N MET A 259 -14.87 9.06 25.33
CA MET A 259 -14.35 8.19 26.37
C MET A 259 -15.52 7.72 27.23
N ILE A 260 -15.68 6.40 27.37
CA ILE A 260 -16.53 5.79 28.39
C ILE A 260 -15.73 5.79 29.69
N PHE A 261 -15.90 6.84 30.48
CA PHE A 261 -15.13 7.08 31.69
C PHE A 261 -15.58 6.16 32.84
N GLN A 262 -14.63 5.42 33.41
CA GLN A 262 -14.78 4.59 34.61
C GLN A 262 -13.70 4.86 35.65
N GLN A 263 -12.53 5.37 35.25
CA GLN A 263 -11.41 5.69 36.13
C GLN A 263 -10.62 6.90 35.62
N PRO A 264 -9.78 7.54 36.46
CA PRO A 264 -8.96 8.68 36.04
C PRO A 264 -8.27 8.46 34.70
N ASN A 265 -8.39 9.45 33.81
CA ASN A 265 -7.90 9.41 32.45
C ASN A 265 -6.36 9.37 32.43
N PRO A 266 -5.72 8.29 31.95
CA PRO A 266 -4.27 8.21 31.83
C PRO A 266 -3.71 9.08 30.69
N GLY A 267 -4.58 9.60 29.83
CA GLY A 267 -4.25 10.33 28.62
C GLY A 267 -4.69 9.56 27.37
N VAL A 268 -5.24 10.28 26.40
CA VAL A 268 -5.52 9.76 25.05
C VAL A 268 -4.75 10.61 24.05
N HIS A 269 -3.89 9.98 23.27
CA HIS A 269 -3.22 10.61 22.14
C HIS A 269 -4.10 10.48 20.91
N TYR A 270 -4.21 11.53 20.12
CA TYR A 270 -4.87 11.49 18.83
C TYR A 270 -4.04 12.21 17.78
N GLU A 271 -4.09 11.69 16.57
CA GLU A 271 -3.52 12.32 15.39
C GLU A 271 -4.33 11.97 14.14
N TYR A 272 -4.36 12.90 13.19
CA TYR A 272 -4.95 12.71 11.87
C TYR A 272 -4.43 13.78 10.91
N ILE A 273 -4.55 13.52 9.61
CA ILE A 273 -4.13 14.43 8.54
C ILE A 273 -5.37 15.03 7.89
N ILE A 274 -5.39 16.35 7.71
CA ILE A 274 -6.46 17.05 6.98
C ILE A 274 -5.91 17.88 5.82
N PRO A 275 -6.69 18.07 4.75
CA PRO A 275 -6.34 18.99 3.67
C PRO A 275 -6.01 20.38 4.22
N SER A 276 -5.00 21.02 3.65
CA SER A 276 -4.60 22.38 4.00
C SER A 276 -4.98 23.32 2.87
N GLU A 277 -5.61 24.45 3.20
CA GLU A 277 -5.93 25.49 2.21
C GLU A 277 -4.69 26.22 1.70
N LYS A 278 -3.56 26.12 2.42
CA LYS A 278 -2.26 26.69 2.03
C LYS A 278 -1.19 25.61 2.00
N PRO A 279 -0.28 25.60 1.01
CA PRO A 279 0.85 24.67 1.00
C PRO A 279 1.63 24.79 2.30
N VAL A 280 1.78 23.66 3.00
CA VAL A 280 2.58 23.59 4.22
C VAL A 280 4.05 23.41 3.82
N PRO A 281 4.99 24.18 4.38
CA PRO A 281 6.41 23.94 4.15
C PRO A 281 6.77 22.49 4.49
N PRO A 282 7.72 21.87 3.76
CA PRO A 282 8.20 20.53 4.09
C PRO A 282 8.64 20.48 5.56
N GLN A 283 7.97 19.65 6.36
CA GLN A 283 8.40 19.41 7.74
C GLN A 283 9.61 18.48 7.69
N HIS A 284 10.81 19.02 7.91
CA HIS A 284 11.99 18.22 8.16
C HIS A 284 11.81 17.46 9.48
N PRO A 285 12.18 16.16 9.55
CA PRO A 285 12.25 15.47 10.84
C PRO A 285 13.31 16.18 11.70
N ASP A 286 12.89 16.74 12.82
CA ASP A 286 13.79 17.32 13.83
C ASP A 286 14.72 16.21 14.33
N HIS A 287 15.98 16.25 13.90
CA HIS A 287 17.05 15.56 14.59
C HIS A 287 17.27 16.26 15.94
N ARG A 288 16.58 15.79 16.98
CA ARG A 288 16.92 16.14 18.36
C ARG A 288 18.29 15.51 18.67
N PRO A 289 19.31 16.28 19.08
CA PRO A 289 20.57 15.70 19.49
C PRO A 289 20.37 14.85 20.75
N GLU A 290 20.86 13.61 20.72
CA GLU A 290 21.04 12.79 21.92
C GLU A 290 22.01 13.49 22.87
N GLU A 291 21.53 13.91 24.03
CA GLU A 291 22.39 14.24 25.16
C GLU A 291 23.11 12.97 25.60
N THR A 292 24.39 12.90 25.26
CA THR A 292 25.30 11.85 25.71
C THR A 292 25.59 12.05 27.19
N ALA A 293 25.24 11.04 27.97
CA ALA A 293 25.72 10.85 29.32
C ALA A 293 27.26 10.69 29.29
N GLY A 294 27.96 11.67 29.86
CA GLY A 294 29.39 11.60 30.14
C GLY A 294 29.62 11.62 31.65
N HIS A 295 29.83 10.44 32.22
CA HIS A 295 30.35 10.24 33.56
C HIS A 295 31.87 10.21 33.44
N ASP A 296 32.59 11.16 34.05
CA ASP A 296 33.87 10.87 34.71
C ASP A 296 34.24 11.96 35.73
N GLY A 297 34.80 11.51 36.85
CA GLY A 297 34.94 12.26 38.10
C GLY A 297 36.29 12.98 38.30
N HIS A 298 36.33 13.71 39.44
CA HIS A 298 37.51 14.12 40.24
C HIS A 298 38.49 15.14 39.59
N GLU A 299 38.88 16.29 40.17
CA GLU A 299 39.41 16.57 41.52
C GLU A 299 39.39 18.09 41.89
N GLN A 300 39.25 18.35 43.20
CA GLN A 300 39.95 19.34 44.07
C GLN A 300 39.98 20.88 43.76
N GLN A 301 39.37 21.62 44.70
CA GLN A 301 39.95 22.69 45.57
C GLN A 301 40.22 24.11 45.02
N GLU A 302 39.48 25.11 45.51
CA GLU A 302 40.00 26.26 46.29
C GLU A 302 38.88 27.22 46.77
N ASN A 303 39.07 27.72 48.00
CA ASN A 303 38.33 28.71 48.81
C ASN A 303 36.99 28.35 49.46
#